data_AF-A0A847C9M6-F1
#
_entry.id   AF-A0A847C9M6-F1
#
_cell.length_a   1.000
_cell.length_b   1.000
_cell.length_c   1.000
_cell.angle_alpha   90.00
_cell.angle_beta   90.00
_cell.angle_gamma   90.00
#
_symmetry.space_group_name_H-M   'P 1'
#
loop_
_entity.id
_entity.type
_entity.pdbx_description
1 polymer ?
#
loop_
_entity_poly.entity_id
_entity_poly.type
_entity_poly.pdbx_seq_one_letter_code
_entity_poly.pdbx_strand_id
1 'polypeptide(L)' 'MPRVILHSDLNNFFASVELRDKPELRDKPVAVCGSVELRHGIVLAKNDIAKKYKIKTAMTVVEAKRLCPDLVM' A
#
# COMPACT_ATOMS: atom_id res chain seq x y z
N MET A 1 0.79 -6.77 41.11
CA MET A 1 0.13 -7.07 39.81
C MET A 1 1.19 -7.08 38.72
N PRO A 2 1.20 -8.07 37.80
CA PRO A 2 2.10 -8.04 36.66
C PRO A 2 1.75 -6.87 35.71
N ARG A 3 2.75 -6.37 34.97
CA ARG A 3 2.56 -5.30 33.97
C ARG A 3 1.77 -5.84 32.77
N VAL A 4 0.79 -5.08 32.31
CA VAL A 4 0.08 -5.31 31.04
C VAL A 4 0.66 -4.38 29.98
N ILE A 5 1.03 -4.93 28.82
CA ILE A 5 1.56 -4.17 27.68
C ILE A 5 0.67 -4.43 26.47
N LEU A 6 0.15 -3.37 25.86
CA LEU A 6 -0.63 -3.42 24.63
C LEU A 6 0.22 -2.92 23.45
N HIS A 7 0.17 -3.63 22.33
CA HIS A 7 0.71 -3.21 21.05
C HIS A 7 -0.44 -3.05 20.06
N SER A 8 -0.46 -1.94 19.32
CA SER A 8 -1.48 -1.66 18.30
C SER A 8 -0.80 -1.18 17.02
N ASP A 9 -1.16 -1.82 15.91
CA ASP A 9 -0.66 -1.49 14.57
C ASP A 9 -1.85 -1.25 13.62
N LEU A 10 -1.65 -0.42 12.61
CA LEU A 10 -2.69 -0.03 11.66
C LEU A 10 -2.53 -0.76 10.33
N ASN A 11 -3.56 -1.52 9.96
CA ASN A 11 -3.58 -2.24 8.70
C ASN A 11 -3.47 -1.29 7.50
N ASN A 12 -2.52 -1.57 6.62
CA ASN A 12 -2.31 -0.86 5.35
C ASN A 12 -2.23 0.66 5.51
N PHE A 13 -1.64 1.16 6.61
CA PHE A 13 -1.86 2.53 7.11
C PHE A 13 -1.91 3.62 6.04
N PHE A 14 -0.84 3.84 5.26
CA PHE A 14 -0.83 4.91 4.25
C PHE A 14 -1.86 4.70 3.13
N ALA A 15 -2.12 3.45 2.70
CA ALA A 15 -3.18 3.19 1.73
C ALA A 15 -4.56 3.48 2.36
N SER A 16 -4.77 3.16 3.63
CA SER A 16 -6.02 3.46 4.34
C SER A 16 -6.26 4.97 4.48
N VAL A 17 -5.21 5.78 4.65
CA VAL A 17 -5.29 7.24 4.64
C VAL A 17 -5.74 7.75 3.26
N GLU A 18 -5.08 7.28 2.19
CA GLU A 18 -5.46 7.67 0.81
C GLU A 18 -6.88 7.26 0.46
N LEU A 19 -7.35 6.08 0.87
CA LEU A 19 -8.73 5.61 0.63
C LEU A 19 -9.79 6.36 1.44
N ARG A 20 -9.40 6.95 2.58
CA ARG A 20 -10.26 7.86 3.34
C ARG A 20 -10.40 9.18 2.58
N ASP A 21 -9.29 9.73 2.12
CA ASP A 21 -9.23 11.05 1.48
C ASP A 21 -9.73 11.02 0.03
N LYS A 22 -9.66 9.87 -0.64
CA LYS A 22 -10.14 9.61 -2.01
C LYS A 22 -11.10 8.40 -2.03
N PRO A 23 -12.36 8.58 -1.57
CA PRO A 23 -13.33 7.49 -1.46
C PRO A 23 -13.59 6.71 -2.76
N GLU A 24 -13.43 7.36 -3.93
CA GLU A 24 -13.57 6.78 -5.26
C GLU A 24 -12.54 5.70 -5.60
N LEU A 25 -11.50 5.54 -4.77
CA LEU A 25 -10.46 4.53 -4.92
C LEU A 25 -10.71 3.25 -4.10
N ARG A 26 -11.74 3.22 -3.24
CA ARG A 26 -11.98 2.11 -2.28
C ARG A 26 -12.08 0.73 -2.92
N ASP A 27 -12.66 0.66 -4.12
CA ASP A 27 -12.86 -0.60 -4.85
C ASP A 27 -11.74 -0.88 -5.87
N LYS A 28 -10.65 -0.11 -5.85
CA LYS A 28 -9.51 -0.26 -6.78
C LYS A 28 -8.30 -0.88 -6.09
N PRO A 29 -7.41 -1.58 -6.82
CA PRO A 29 -6.09 -1.93 -6.30
C PRO A 29 -5.26 -0.65 -6.14
N VAL A 30 -4.93 -0.29 -4.90
CA VAL A 30 -4.19 0.94 -4.57
C VAL A 30 -2.88 0.61 -3.87
N ALA A 31 -1.80 1.28 -4.29
CA ALA A 31 -0.52 1.29 -3.60
C ALA A 31 -0.03 2.72 -3.39
N VAL A 32 0.59 3.00 -2.24
CA VAL A 32 1.36 4.23 -2.01
C VAL A 32 2.80 3.91 -2.34
N CYS A 33 3.40 4.68 -3.23
CA CYS A 33 4.75 4.45 -3.75
C CYS A 33 5.65 5.67 -3.54
N GLY A 34 6.96 5.45 -3.45
CA GLY A 34 7.93 6.54 -3.55
C GLY A 34 8.07 7.04 -4.99
N SER A 35 8.68 8.22 -5.16
CA SER A 35 8.86 8.84 -6.48
C SER A 35 9.85 8.04 -7.34
N VAL A 36 9.42 7.68 -8.55
CA VAL A 36 10.27 7.02 -9.55
C VAL A 36 11.38 7.98 -10.02
N GLU A 37 11.05 9.26 -10.22
CA GLU A 37 11.99 10.29 -10.68
C GLU A 37 13.15 10.49 -9.70
N LEU A 38 12.86 10.39 -8.40
CA LEU A 38 13.85 10.49 -7.32
C LEU A 38 14.57 9.15 -7.03
N ARG A 39 14.42 8.15 -7.91
CA ARG A 39 14.97 6.78 -7.76
C ARG A 39 14.49 6.05 -6.49
N HIS A 40 13.30 6.39 -5.99
CA HIS A 40 12.64 5.74 -4.85
C HIS A 40 11.34 5.04 -5.24
N GLY A 41 11.20 4.64 -6.51
CA GLY A 41 9.99 4.04 -7.09
C GLY A 41 9.68 2.63 -6.57
N ILE A 42 9.41 2.50 -5.27
CA ILE A 42 9.02 1.26 -4.59
C ILE A 42 7.68 1.41 -3.88
N VAL A 43 6.98 0.28 -3.70
CA VAL A 43 5.73 0.20 -2.94
C VAL A 43 6.02 0.33 -1.45
N LEU A 44 5.43 1.34 -0.81
CA LEU A 44 5.53 1.64 0.62
C LEU A 44 4.34 1.02 1.39
N ALA A 45 3.13 1.17 0.86
CA ALA A 45 1.91 0.57 1.40
C ALA A 45 0.96 0.16 0.26
N LYS A 46 -0.02 -0.69 0.55
CA LYS A 46 -1.01 -1.16 -0.44
C LYS A 46 -2.27 -1.64 0.26
N ASN A 47 -3.42 -1.48 -0.37
CA ASN A 47 -4.68 -1.99 0.17
C ASN A 47 -4.83 -3.51 -0.03
N ASP A 48 -5.85 -4.09 0.58
CA ASP A 48 -6.05 -5.55 0.53
C ASP A 48 -6.42 -6.04 -0.87
N ILE A 49 -7.02 -5.20 -1.72
CA ILE A 49 -7.27 -5.51 -3.12
C ILE A 49 -5.94 -5.72 -3.86
N ALA A 50 -5.00 -4.79 -3.73
CA ALA A 50 -3.66 -4.90 -4.32
C ALA A 50 -2.85 -6.09 -3.79
N LYS A 51 -3.03 -6.49 -2.52
CA LYS A 51 -2.38 -7.70 -1.96
C LYS A 51 -2.75 -8.99 -2.70
N LYS A 52 -3.97 -9.09 -3.25
CA LYS A 52 -4.42 -10.28 -4.00
C LYS A 52 -3.57 -10.54 -5.24
N TYR A 53 -3.01 -9.49 -5.83
CA TYR A 53 -2.10 -9.54 -6.98
C TYR A 53 -0.64 -9.89 -6.61
N LYS A 54 -0.37 -10.31 -5.37
CA LYS A 54 0.97 -10.68 -4.87
C LYS A 54 2.00 -9.54 -4.88
N ILE A 55 1.54 -8.28 -4.98
CA ILE A 55 2.39 -7.09 -4.79
C ILE A 55 2.95 -7.11 -3.37
N LYS A 56 4.22 -6.77 -3.19
CA LYS A 56 4.91 -6.76 -1.88
C LYS A 56 5.45 -5.36 -1.57
N THR A 57 5.66 -5.08 -0.29
CA THR A 57 6.36 -3.85 0.13
C THR A 57 7.81 -3.95 -0.35
N ALA A 58 8.42 -2.81 -0.71
CA ALA A 58 9.75 -2.71 -1.34
C ALA A 58 9.86 -3.27 -2.77
N MET A 59 8.78 -3.80 -3.34
CA MET A 59 8.70 -4.10 -4.77
C MET A 59 8.78 -2.82 -5.58
N THR A 60 9.46 -2.82 -6.72
CA THR A 60 9.49 -1.64 -7.60
C THR A 60 8.11 -1.35 -8.19
N VAL A 61 7.83 -0.09 -8.50
CA VAL A 61 6.61 0.34 -9.21
C VAL A 61 6.43 -0.42 -10.52
N VAL A 62 7.54 -0.70 -11.23
CA VAL A 62 7.53 -1.43 -12.50
C VAL A 62 7.07 -2.87 -12.30
N GLU A 63 7.63 -3.58 -11.31
CA GLU A 63 7.21 -4.94 -10.98
C GLU A 63 5.75 -4.99 -10.49
N ALA A 64 5.34 -4.03 -9.67
CA ALA A 64 3.97 -3.93 -9.16
C ALA A 64 2.95 -3.73 -10.31
N LYS A 65 3.24 -2.83 -11.26
CA LYS A 65 2.42 -2.65 -12.47
C LYS A 65 2.37 -3.89 -13.37
N ARG A 66 3.45 -4.68 -13.44
CA ARG A 66 3.43 -5.95 -14.19
C ARG A 66 2.49 -6.97 -13.57
N LEU A 67 2.39 -7.00 -12.24
CA LEU A 67 1.47 -7.90 -11.53
C LEU A 67 0.01 -7.41 -11.57
N CYS A 68 -0.19 -6.10 -11.58
CA CYS A 68 -1.51 -5.47 -11.63
C CYS A 68 -1.45 -4.25 -12.56
N PRO A 69 -1.80 -4.42 -13.85
CA PRO A 69 -1.78 -3.31 -14.82
C PRO A 69 -2.68 -2.14 -14.42
N ASP A 70 -3.77 -2.42 -13.71
CA ASP A 70 -4.75 -1.43 -13.23
C ASP A 70 -4.41 -0.83 -11.86
N LEU A 71 -3.19 -1.04 -11.35
CA LEU A 71 -2.75 -0.52 -10.06
C LEU A 71 -2.73 1.01 -10.04
N VAL A 72 -3.47 1.58 -9.09
CA VAL A 72 -3.49 3.03 -8.82
C VAL A 72 -2.36 3.35 -7.83
N MET A 73 -1.57 4.39 -8.13
CA MET A 73 -0.42 4.84 -7.32
C MET A 73 -0.31 6.36 -7.25
#